data_AF-A0A2D9XLL2-F1
#
_entry.id   AF-A0A2D9XLL2-F1
#
_cell.length_a   1.000
_cell.length_b   1.000
_cell.length_c   1.000
_cell.angle_alpha   90.00
_cell.angle_beta   90.00
_cell.angle_gamma   90.00
#
_symmetry.space_group_name_H-M   'P 1'
#
loop_
_entity.id
_entity.type
_entity.pdbx_description
1 polymer ?
#
loop_
_entity_poly.entity_id
_entity_poly.type
_entity_poly.pdbx_seq_one_letter_code
_entity_poly.pdbx_strand_id
1 'polypeptide(L)'
;MFIKAKNVFAALLVAATIPLSGCANVSVPDSRNVKIPAPQQAEERRAAINERPDAVMYLPLGSDVLLPEAGEEERLPPAIVGPFELRGETLAGALQLILDGQDIPLAFETEEGLTRRVTVANLKGELGQVVSRVCSLADLYCSFEDGMLVIKDTQVFTVSIPPLAEAETFLTDVSAALAEILGTSPITDPSTRTIVYRASARTAEMAERYFQRLRSNTALIVFETYIWEVTLNNGNSTGIDWQQ
;
A
#
# COMPACT_ATOMS: atom_id res chain seq x y z
N MET A 1 56.62 -67.37 109.67
CA MET A 1 58.08 -67.28 109.46
C MET A 1 58.32 -66.11 108.49
N PHE A 2 59.11 -65.12 108.90
CA PHE A 2 59.33 -63.79 108.27
C PHE A 2 59.99 -63.87 106.87
N ILE A 3 59.78 -62.91 105.94
CA ILE A 3 60.59 -61.69 105.66
C ILE A 3 59.81 -60.84 104.61
N LYS A 4 59.33 -59.60 104.85
CA LYS A 4 59.91 -58.23 104.71
C LYS A 4 60.41 -57.75 103.31
N ALA A 5 59.60 -56.88 102.69
CA ALA A 5 59.83 -55.47 102.30
C ALA A 5 60.75 -55.03 101.12
N LYS A 6 60.30 -53.90 100.52
CA LYS A 6 61.00 -52.84 99.75
C LYS A 6 61.11 -53.02 98.22
N ASN A 7 60.36 -52.20 97.47
CA ASN A 7 60.81 -51.36 96.33
C ASN A 7 59.63 -50.97 95.41
N VAL A 8 58.95 -49.84 95.68
CA VAL A 8 57.89 -49.31 94.77
C VAL A 8 58.02 -47.79 94.50
N PHE A 9 58.96 -47.06 95.10
CA PHE A 9 58.86 -45.60 95.16
C PHE A 9 59.66 -44.78 94.12
N ALA A 10 60.11 -45.33 92.98
CA ALA A 10 61.03 -44.62 92.07
C ALA A 10 60.59 -44.41 90.61
N ALA A 11 59.39 -44.86 90.19
CA ALA A 11 59.06 -44.90 88.76
C ALA A 11 58.03 -43.85 88.26
N LEU A 12 57.50 -42.96 89.12
CA LEU A 12 56.31 -42.17 88.76
C LEU A 12 56.53 -40.68 88.41
N LEU A 13 57.78 -40.21 88.23
CA LEU A 13 58.07 -38.76 88.17
C LEU A 13 58.57 -38.21 86.82
N VAL A 14 58.56 -38.99 85.73
CA VAL A 14 59.14 -38.55 84.43
C VAL A 14 58.10 -38.41 83.29
N ALA A 15 56.83 -38.73 83.51
CA ALA A 15 55.83 -38.79 82.42
C ALA A 15 54.92 -37.54 82.27
N ALA A 16 55.23 -36.40 82.89
CA ALA A 16 54.30 -35.26 83.00
C ALA A 16 54.76 -33.94 82.36
N THR A 17 55.68 -33.97 81.40
CA THR A 17 56.13 -32.76 80.68
C THR A 17 56.12 -32.99 79.18
N ILE A 18 55.05 -32.58 78.50
CA ILE A 18 54.84 -32.27 77.05
C ILE A 18 53.30 -32.37 76.87
N PRO A 19 52.52 -31.27 76.76
CA PRO A 19 52.52 -30.42 75.55
C PRO A 19 52.12 -28.93 75.78
N LEU A 20 52.97 -27.96 75.45
CA LEU A 20 52.62 -26.52 75.47
C LEU A 20 53.28 -25.74 74.31
N SER A 21 53.11 -26.20 73.07
CA SER A 21 53.54 -25.44 71.89
C SER A 21 52.56 -25.64 70.74
N GLY A 22 51.59 -24.73 70.60
CA GLY A 22 50.60 -24.82 69.53
C GLY A 22 49.54 -23.73 69.50
N CYS A 23 49.92 -22.44 69.57
CA CYS A 23 49.08 -21.33 69.08
C CYS A 23 49.98 -20.35 68.33
N ALA A 24 50.12 -20.54 67.01
CA ALA A 24 50.71 -19.54 66.13
C ALA A 24 49.58 -18.62 65.63
N ASN A 25 49.67 -17.33 65.95
CA ASN A 25 48.74 -16.32 65.44
C ASN A 25 48.94 -16.19 63.92
N VAL A 26 47.92 -16.57 63.15
CA VAL A 26 47.82 -16.28 61.71
C VAL A 26 47.43 -14.82 61.55
N SER A 27 48.34 -14.02 61.02
CA SER A 27 48.12 -12.64 60.58
C SER A 27 47.49 -12.68 59.18
N VAL A 28 46.16 -12.58 59.10
CA VAL A 28 45.45 -12.42 57.82
C VAL A 28 45.53 -10.95 57.40
N PRO A 29 45.89 -10.62 56.14
CA PRO A 29 45.87 -9.24 55.66
C PRO A 29 44.45 -8.67 55.73
N ASP A 30 44.35 -7.47 56.27
CA ASP A 30 43.11 -6.70 56.42
C ASP A 30 42.37 -6.59 55.08
N SER A 31 41.05 -6.79 55.10
CA SER A 31 40.24 -6.74 53.89
C SER A 31 40.26 -5.32 53.35
N ARG A 32 40.82 -5.14 52.15
CA ARG A 32 40.85 -3.83 51.50
C ARG A 32 39.41 -3.37 51.26
N ASN A 33 38.98 -2.43 52.09
CA ASN A 33 37.67 -1.82 52.04
C ASN A 33 37.64 -0.86 50.85
N VAL A 34 37.47 -1.41 49.65
CA VAL A 34 37.23 -0.60 48.45
C VAL A 34 35.84 0.01 48.64
N LYS A 35 35.79 1.32 48.90
CA LYS A 35 34.54 2.09 48.90
C LYS A 35 33.96 2.08 47.48
N ILE A 36 33.15 1.08 47.18
CA ILE A 36 32.33 1.06 45.98
C ILE A 36 31.15 2.01 46.26
N PRO A 37 31.03 3.15 45.55
CA PRO A 37 29.88 4.03 45.72
C PRO A 37 28.60 3.27 45.35
N ALA A 38 27.50 3.59 46.04
CA ALA A 38 26.21 2.97 45.78
C ALA A 38 25.82 3.15 44.29
N PRO A 39 25.20 2.13 43.67
CA PRO A 39 24.77 2.22 42.27
C PRO A 39 23.82 3.41 42.13
N GLN A 40 24.19 4.35 41.26
CA GLN A 40 23.27 5.42 40.88
C GLN A 40 22.10 4.77 40.12
N GLN A 41 20.87 5.07 40.54
CA GLN A 41 19.69 4.65 39.78
C GLN A 41 19.83 5.22 38.36
N ALA A 42 19.69 4.35 37.36
CA ALA A 42 19.69 4.78 35.96
C ALA A 42 18.57 5.82 35.80
N GLU A 43 18.91 6.97 35.21
CA GLU A 43 17.92 8.00 34.92
C GLU A 43 16.77 7.39 34.11
N GLU A 44 15.55 7.79 34.47
CA GLU A 44 14.35 7.35 33.75
C GLU A 44 14.52 7.70 32.27
N ARG A 45 14.47 6.67 31.42
CA ARG A 45 14.74 6.80 29.99
C ARG A 45 13.83 7.86 29.39
N ARG A 46 14.42 8.95 28.90
CA ARG A 46 13.69 9.97 28.14
C ARG A 46 13.16 9.31 26.87
N ALA A 47 11.87 9.44 26.63
CA ALA A 47 11.25 8.97 25.40
C ALA A 47 12.02 9.56 24.21
N ALA A 48 12.56 8.69 23.35
CA ALA A 48 13.25 9.14 22.15
C ALA A 48 12.27 9.90 21.25
N ILE A 49 12.77 10.87 20.48
CA ILE A 49 11.98 11.69 19.55
C ILE A 49 11.13 10.83 18.58
N ASN A 50 11.50 9.56 18.39
CA ASN A 50 10.88 8.61 17.47
C ASN A 50 10.03 7.52 18.15
N GLU A 51 9.62 7.65 19.41
CA GLU A 51 8.70 6.70 20.08
C GLU A 51 7.21 6.95 19.74
N ARG A 52 6.91 7.71 18.68
CA ARG A 52 5.54 7.90 18.19
C ARG A 52 5.07 6.62 17.48
N PRO A 53 3.89 6.07 17.83
CA PRO A 53 3.44 4.74 17.40
C PRO A 53 2.93 4.63 15.96
N ASP A 54 2.84 5.73 15.22
CA ASP A 54 2.15 5.74 13.92
C ASP A 54 3.13 5.41 12.78
N ALA A 55 3.65 4.17 12.77
CA ALA A 55 4.46 3.62 11.67
C ALA A 55 3.63 3.23 10.43
N VAL A 56 2.32 3.48 10.48
CA VAL A 56 1.35 3.07 9.44
C VAL A 56 0.58 4.30 8.99
N MET A 57 0.78 4.71 7.75
CA MET A 57 0.01 5.79 7.13
C MET A 57 -0.93 5.19 6.07
N TYR A 58 -2.23 5.48 6.20
CA TYR A 58 -3.23 5.14 5.19
C TYR A 58 -3.27 6.26 4.16
N LEU A 59 -2.80 5.98 2.95
CA LEU A 59 -2.97 6.88 1.82
C LEU A 59 -4.23 6.45 1.05
N PRO A 60 -5.22 7.35 0.87
CA PRO A 60 -6.27 7.08 -0.10
C PRO A 60 -5.62 6.88 -1.48
N LEU A 61 -6.20 6.00 -2.29
CA LEU A 61 -5.76 5.87 -3.68
C LEU A 61 -5.88 7.23 -4.39
N GLY A 62 -4.86 7.56 -5.18
CA GLY A 62 -4.85 8.80 -5.96
C GLY A 62 -6.06 8.90 -6.89
N SER A 63 -6.39 10.13 -7.30
CA SER A 63 -7.50 10.42 -8.24
C SER A 63 -7.37 9.72 -9.59
N ASP A 64 -6.18 9.21 -9.91
CA ASP A 64 -5.79 8.73 -11.24
C ASP A 64 -5.66 7.19 -11.28
N VAL A 65 -6.07 6.50 -10.21
CA VAL A 65 -5.97 5.05 -10.08
C VAL A 65 -7.35 4.41 -10.26
N LEU A 66 -7.43 3.30 -11.02
CA LEU A 66 -8.69 2.66 -11.40
C LEU A 66 -9.63 3.61 -12.17
N LEU A 67 -9.07 4.38 -13.09
CA LEU A 67 -9.86 5.17 -14.05
C LEU A 67 -9.83 4.47 -15.40
N PRO A 68 -11.00 4.17 -15.98
CA PRO A 68 -11.08 3.76 -17.37
C PRO A 68 -10.60 4.88 -18.28
N GLU A 69 -9.60 4.58 -19.08
CA GLU A 69 -9.09 5.45 -20.13
C GLU A 69 -9.60 4.91 -21.47
N ALA A 70 -10.33 5.75 -22.20
CA ALA A 70 -10.59 5.54 -23.63
C ALA A 70 -9.40 6.09 -24.43
N GLY A 71 -9.28 5.70 -25.71
CA GLY A 71 -8.29 6.27 -26.61
C GLY A 71 -8.35 7.79 -26.69
N GLU A 72 -7.27 8.42 -27.14
CA GLU A 72 -7.23 9.88 -27.33
C GLU A 72 -8.29 10.30 -28.36
N GLU A 73 -9.28 11.08 -27.91
CA GLU A 73 -10.30 11.70 -28.75
C GLU A 73 -9.96 13.17 -28.98
N GLU A 74 -10.06 13.64 -30.22
CA GLU A 74 -9.91 15.06 -30.52
C GLU A 74 -11.14 15.82 -30.00
N ARG A 75 -10.96 17.05 -29.54
CA ARG A 75 -12.07 17.87 -29.08
C ARG A 75 -12.79 18.49 -30.27
N LEU A 76 -14.12 18.38 -30.26
CA LEU A 76 -14.96 19.12 -31.19
C LEU A 76 -14.74 20.63 -31.06
N PRO A 77 -14.87 21.40 -32.17
CA PRO A 77 -14.77 22.85 -32.13
C PRO A 77 -15.71 23.46 -31.07
N PRO A 78 -15.24 24.43 -30.27
CA PRO A 78 -16.07 25.06 -29.24
C PRO A 78 -17.12 25.95 -29.91
N ALA A 79 -18.31 25.40 -30.11
CA ALA A 79 -19.47 26.11 -30.66
C ALA A 79 -20.68 25.89 -29.75
N ILE A 80 -21.53 26.89 -29.61
CA ILE A 80 -22.82 26.76 -28.93
C ILE A 80 -23.90 26.47 -29.97
N VAL A 81 -24.66 25.39 -29.77
CA VAL A 81 -25.69 24.93 -30.72
C VAL A 81 -27.05 24.76 -30.02
N GLY A 82 -28.11 24.78 -30.83
CA GLY A 82 -29.51 24.64 -30.39
C GLY A 82 -30.26 25.97 -30.21
N PRO A 83 -31.51 25.93 -29.73
CA PRO A 83 -32.22 24.77 -29.20
C PRO A 83 -32.71 23.80 -30.29
N PHE A 84 -32.58 22.50 -30.05
CA PHE A 84 -33.09 21.45 -30.91
C PHE A 84 -34.33 20.76 -30.33
N GLU A 85 -35.27 20.45 -31.21
CA GLU A 85 -36.50 19.72 -30.94
C GLU A 85 -36.57 18.53 -31.90
N LEU A 86 -36.27 17.33 -31.40
CA LEU A 86 -36.25 16.11 -32.20
C LEU A 86 -37.34 15.17 -31.71
N ARG A 87 -38.14 14.62 -32.63
CA ARG A 87 -39.28 13.76 -32.30
C ARG A 87 -39.22 12.46 -33.09
N GLY A 88 -38.56 11.46 -32.51
CA GLY A 88 -38.39 10.15 -33.14
C GLY A 88 -37.49 10.18 -34.37
N GLU A 89 -36.56 11.13 -34.43
CA GLU A 89 -35.56 11.22 -35.50
C GLU A 89 -34.49 10.13 -35.34
N THR A 90 -33.89 9.69 -36.45
CA THR A 90 -32.74 8.77 -36.37
C THR A 90 -31.53 9.49 -35.78
N LEU A 91 -30.61 8.77 -35.13
CA LEU A 91 -29.37 9.38 -34.62
C LEU A 91 -28.60 10.09 -35.75
N ALA A 92 -28.50 9.45 -36.91
CA ALA A 92 -27.88 10.06 -38.08
C ALA A 92 -28.56 11.38 -38.50
N GLY A 93 -29.89 11.40 -38.60
CA GLY A 93 -30.63 12.63 -38.93
C GLY A 93 -30.48 13.71 -37.86
N ALA A 94 -30.50 13.33 -36.59
CA ALA A 94 -30.26 14.21 -35.46
C ALA A 94 -28.87 14.86 -35.53
N LEU A 95 -27.83 14.06 -35.76
CA LEU A 95 -26.45 14.55 -35.85
C LEU A 95 -26.24 15.43 -37.08
N GLN A 96 -26.85 15.10 -38.23
CA GLN A 96 -26.82 15.94 -39.42
C GLN A 96 -27.41 17.33 -39.14
N LEU A 97 -28.52 17.41 -38.40
CA LEU A 97 -29.11 18.69 -38.02
C LEU A 97 -28.23 19.47 -37.03
N ILE A 98 -27.62 18.77 -36.07
CA ILE A 98 -26.79 19.39 -35.01
C ILE A 98 -25.48 19.95 -35.58
N LEU A 99 -24.89 19.24 -36.54
CA LEU A 99 -23.62 19.61 -37.18
C LEU A 99 -23.80 20.52 -38.39
N ASP A 100 -25.04 20.90 -38.71
CA ASP A 100 -25.31 21.81 -39.84
C ASP A 100 -24.54 23.12 -39.65
N GLY A 101 -23.77 23.48 -40.68
CA GLY A 101 -22.90 24.67 -40.68
C GLY A 101 -21.55 24.52 -39.97
N GLN A 102 -21.14 23.33 -39.49
CA GLN A 102 -19.80 23.08 -38.93
C GLN A 102 -18.84 22.36 -39.91
N ASP A 103 -19.31 21.96 -41.09
CA ASP A 103 -18.55 21.21 -42.10
C ASP A 103 -17.87 19.93 -41.56
N ILE A 104 -18.44 19.31 -40.52
CA ILE A 104 -17.93 18.07 -39.91
C ILE A 104 -18.59 16.85 -40.59
N PRO A 105 -17.83 15.99 -41.29
CA PRO A 105 -18.35 14.76 -41.87
C PRO A 105 -18.76 13.74 -40.80
N LEU A 106 -19.73 12.89 -41.13
CA LEU A 106 -20.16 11.76 -40.31
C LEU A 106 -19.64 10.44 -40.91
N ALA A 107 -19.07 9.57 -40.08
CA ALA A 107 -18.81 8.17 -40.41
C ALA A 107 -19.52 7.24 -39.44
N PHE A 108 -20.04 6.13 -39.95
CA PHE A 108 -20.74 5.13 -39.16
C PHE A 108 -19.97 3.82 -39.23
N GLU A 109 -19.46 3.34 -38.10
CA GLU A 109 -18.92 1.97 -37.98
C GLU A 109 -20.04 0.95 -37.76
N THR A 110 -21.22 1.42 -37.34
CA THR A 110 -22.39 0.59 -37.03
C THR A 110 -23.66 1.11 -37.71
N GLU A 111 -24.50 0.19 -38.18
CA GLU A 111 -25.81 0.52 -38.76
C GLU A 111 -26.82 1.02 -37.71
N GLU A 112 -26.56 0.78 -36.42
CA GLU A 112 -27.42 1.20 -35.32
C GLU A 112 -27.63 2.73 -35.29
N GLY A 113 -26.64 3.51 -35.76
CA GLY A 113 -26.77 4.96 -35.87
C GLY A 113 -27.80 5.42 -36.92
N LEU A 114 -28.14 4.56 -37.88
CA LEU A 114 -29.14 4.85 -38.92
C LEU A 114 -30.55 4.43 -38.50
N THR A 115 -30.67 3.49 -37.57
CA THR A 115 -31.96 2.88 -37.18
C THR A 115 -32.46 3.37 -35.82
N ARG A 116 -31.58 3.62 -34.86
CA ARG A 116 -31.97 4.07 -33.51
C ARG A 116 -32.55 5.47 -33.55
N ARG A 117 -33.68 5.63 -32.85
CA ARG A 117 -34.43 6.88 -32.79
C ARG A 117 -34.21 7.59 -31.47
N VAL A 118 -34.03 8.90 -31.55
CA VAL A 118 -33.85 9.79 -30.40
C VAL A 118 -34.98 10.81 -30.35
N THR A 119 -35.33 11.22 -29.13
CA THR A 119 -36.32 12.27 -28.88
C THR A 119 -35.75 13.19 -27.82
N VAL A 120 -35.59 14.47 -28.16
CA VAL A 120 -35.09 15.50 -27.26
C VAL A 120 -35.91 16.76 -27.43
N ALA A 121 -36.11 17.48 -26.33
CA ALA A 121 -36.77 18.77 -26.32
C ALA A 121 -35.84 19.80 -25.67
N ASN A 122 -35.80 21.00 -26.24
CA ASN A 122 -35.02 22.15 -25.78
C ASN A 122 -33.53 21.82 -25.52
N LEU A 123 -32.92 20.99 -26.37
CA LEU A 123 -31.52 20.62 -26.22
C LEU A 123 -30.63 21.76 -26.75
N LYS A 124 -29.79 22.31 -25.88
CA LYS A 124 -28.84 23.38 -26.20
C LYS A 124 -27.59 23.27 -25.33
N GLY A 125 -26.48 23.78 -25.82
CA GLY A 125 -25.22 23.81 -25.08
C GLY A 125 -24.01 23.84 -26.00
N GLU A 126 -22.85 23.50 -25.44
CA GLU A 126 -21.63 23.29 -26.20
C GLU A 126 -21.78 22.07 -27.12
N LEU A 127 -21.26 22.18 -28.35
CA LEU A 127 -21.39 21.19 -29.41
C LEU A 127 -20.98 19.78 -28.93
N GLY A 128 -19.82 19.65 -28.30
CA GLY A 128 -19.35 18.36 -27.79
C GLY A 128 -20.30 17.73 -26.76
N GLN A 129 -20.84 18.55 -25.86
CA GLN A 129 -21.80 18.08 -24.85
C GLN A 129 -23.14 17.67 -25.48
N VAL A 130 -23.61 18.43 -26.47
CA VAL A 130 -24.84 18.14 -27.20
C VAL A 130 -24.70 16.84 -28.00
N VAL A 131 -23.61 16.67 -28.75
CA VAL A 131 -23.31 15.45 -29.50
C VAL A 131 -23.22 14.25 -28.56
N SER A 132 -22.40 14.32 -27.51
CA SER A 132 -22.27 13.25 -26.51
C SER A 132 -23.62 12.87 -25.88
N ARG A 133 -24.48 13.85 -25.59
CA ARG A 133 -25.80 13.59 -25.00
C ARG A 133 -26.77 12.92 -25.97
N VAL A 134 -26.75 13.29 -27.24
CA VAL A 134 -27.61 12.65 -28.25
C VAL A 134 -27.15 11.23 -28.55
N CYS A 135 -25.84 11.00 -28.62
CA CYS A 135 -25.30 9.66 -28.85
C CYS A 135 -25.53 8.72 -27.66
N SER A 136 -25.37 9.21 -26.43
CA SER A 136 -25.67 8.41 -25.23
C SER A 136 -27.15 8.03 -25.10
N LEU A 137 -28.09 8.88 -25.56
CA LEU A 137 -29.51 8.50 -25.64
C LEU A 137 -29.76 7.33 -26.58
N ALA A 138 -28.97 7.24 -27.65
CA ALA A 138 -29.00 6.12 -28.57
C ALA A 138 -28.10 4.95 -28.10
N ASP A 139 -27.44 5.02 -26.94
CA ASP A 139 -26.48 4.02 -26.44
C ASP A 139 -25.37 3.70 -27.46
N LEU A 140 -24.83 4.76 -28.08
CA LEU A 140 -23.75 4.73 -29.05
C LEU A 140 -22.67 5.75 -28.66
N TYR A 141 -21.44 5.52 -29.09
CA TYR A 141 -20.33 6.46 -28.95
C TYR A 141 -20.24 7.35 -30.18
N CYS A 142 -19.83 8.60 -29.94
CA CYS A 142 -19.51 9.57 -30.97
C CYS A 142 -18.16 10.17 -30.63
N SER A 143 -17.13 9.71 -31.32
CA SER A 143 -15.77 10.21 -31.17
C SER A 143 -15.42 11.11 -32.36
N PHE A 144 -14.67 12.17 -32.10
CA PHE A 144 -14.17 13.05 -33.14
C PHE A 144 -12.71 12.69 -33.41
N GLU A 145 -12.46 12.18 -34.62
CA GLU A 145 -11.17 11.60 -35.04
C GLU A 145 -10.91 12.07 -36.47
N ASP A 146 -9.69 12.55 -36.77
CA ASP A 146 -9.27 12.97 -38.12
C ASP A 146 -10.20 13.98 -38.80
N GLY A 147 -10.79 14.91 -38.03
CA GLY A 147 -11.71 15.92 -38.54
C GLY A 147 -13.12 15.41 -38.88
N MET A 148 -13.46 14.17 -38.53
CA MET A 148 -14.78 13.58 -38.74
C MET A 148 -15.37 13.02 -37.45
N LEU A 149 -16.70 13.02 -37.35
CA LEU A 149 -17.39 12.40 -36.23
C LEU A 149 -17.69 10.93 -36.57
N VAL A 150 -17.07 10.02 -35.83
CA VAL A 150 -17.21 8.58 -35.99
C VAL A 150 -18.19 8.03 -34.96
N ILE A 151 -19.23 7.35 -35.44
CA ILE A 151 -20.26 6.73 -34.62
C ILE A 151 -19.94 5.24 -34.46
N LYS A 152 -19.76 4.81 -33.21
CA LYS A 152 -19.36 3.45 -32.82
C LYS A 152 -20.40 2.83 -31.89
N ASP A 153 -20.57 1.51 -31.94
CA ASP A 153 -21.44 0.80 -31.00
C ASP A 153 -20.81 0.64 -29.61
N THR A 154 -19.49 0.51 -29.61
CA THR A 154 -18.69 0.17 -28.45
C THR A 154 -17.34 0.85 -28.52
N GLN A 155 -16.81 1.22 -27.35
CA GLN A 155 -15.47 1.79 -27.19
C GLN A 155 -14.61 0.82 -26.37
N VAL A 156 -13.32 0.80 -26.66
CA VAL A 156 -12.33 0.06 -25.87
C VAL A 156 -11.80 0.95 -24.76
N PHE A 157 -11.81 0.41 -23.54
CA PHE A 157 -11.29 1.07 -22.35
C PHE A 157 -10.14 0.24 -21.77
N THR A 158 -9.13 0.94 -21.30
CA THR A 158 -8.01 0.36 -20.55
C THR A 158 -8.06 0.88 -19.12
N VAL A 159 -7.91 -0.01 -18.15
CA VAL A 159 -7.82 0.34 -16.73
C VAL A 159 -6.53 -0.24 -16.16
N SER A 160 -5.75 0.60 -15.51
CA SER A 160 -4.55 0.18 -14.77
C SER A 160 -4.87 -0.15 -13.31
N ILE A 161 -4.36 -1.29 -12.84
CA ILE A 161 -4.50 -1.74 -11.46
C ILE A 161 -3.22 -1.43 -10.67
N PRO A 162 -3.33 -0.79 -9.49
CA PRO A 162 -2.18 -0.48 -8.67
C PRO A 162 -1.47 -1.75 -8.17
N PRO A 163 -0.16 -1.66 -7.82
CA PRO A 163 0.55 -2.75 -7.16
C PRO A 163 -0.06 -3.06 -5.79
N LEU A 164 -0.90 -4.08 -5.70
CA LEU A 164 -1.48 -4.57 -4.44
C LEU A 164 -0.89 -5.94 -4.07
N ALA A 165 -0.93 -6.27 -2.78
CA ALA A 165 -0.75 -7.66 -2.37
C ALA A 165 -1.86 -8.50 -3.01
N GLU A 166 -1.51 -9.68 -3.54
CA GLU A 166 -2.44 -10.54 -4.29
C GLU A 166 -3.03 -9.87 -5.55
N ALA A 167 -2.24 -9.05 -6.25
CA ALA A 167 -2.69 -8.37 -7.47
C ALA A 167 -3.31 -9.30 -8.53
N GLU A 168 -2.86 -10.56 -8.62
CA GLU A 168 -3.42 -11.54 -9.57
C GLU A 168 -4.85 -11.95 -9.23
N THR A 169 -5.16 -12.22 -7.95
CA THR A 169 -6.53 -12.57 -7.52
C THR A 169 -7.46 -11.38 -7.65
N PHE A 170 -6.97 -10.19 -7.30
CA PHE A 170 -7.71 -8.94 -7.49
C PHE A 170 -8.02 -8.66 -8.96
N LEU A 171 -7.05 -8.85 -9.86
CA LEU A 171 -7.24 -8.75 -11.32
C LEU A 171 -8.33 -9.72 -11.79
N THR A 172 -8.29 -10.98 -11.34
CA THR A 172 -9.31 -11.96 -11.72
C THR A 172 -10.70 -11.61 -11.21
N ASP A 173 -10.82 -11.16 -9.95
CA ASP A 173 -12.11 -10.82 -9.34
C ASP A 173 -12.74 -9.59 -10.00
N VAL A 174 -11.93 -8.56 -10.27
CA VAL A 174 -12.37 -7.35 -10.98
C VAL A 174 -12.82 -7.70 -12.40
N SER A 175 -12.07 -8.56 -13.10
CA SER A 175 -12.41 -8.99 -14.45
C SER A 175 -13.71 -9.79 -14.51
N ALA A 176 -13.98 -10.65 -13.52
CA ALA A 176 -15.22 -11.40 -13.41
C ALA A 176 -16.42 -10.48 -13.13
N ALA A 177 -16.26 -9.53 -12.21
CA ALA A 177 -17.31 -8.54 -11.93
C ALA A 177 -17.63 -7.67 -13.14
N LEU A 178 -16.62 -7.27 -13.92
CA LEU A 178 -16.82 -6.55 -15.17
C LEU A 178 -17.50 -7.41 -16.23
N ALA A 179 -17.18 -8.71 -16.33
CA ALA A 179 -17.84 -9.59 -17.28
C ALA A 179 -19.36 -9.65 -17.06
N GLU A 180 -19.81 -9.64 -15.79
CA GLU A 180 -21.23 -9.56 -15.44
C GLU A 180 -21.89 -8.23 -15.84
N ILE A 181 -21.16 -7.11 -15.77
CA ILE A 181 -21.66 -5.79 -16.17
C ILE A 181 -21.74 -5.66 -17.70
N LEU A 182 -20.72 -6.15 -18.39
CA LEU A 182 -20.52 -5.96 -19.83
C LEU A 182 -21.20 -7.04 -20.67
N GLY A 183 -21.51 -8.20 -20.08
CA GLY A 183 -21.95 -9.40 -20.80
C GLY A 183 -20.87 -10.04 -21.69
N THR A 184 -19.63 -9.52 -21.63
CA THR A 184 -18.48 -10.01 -22.39
C THR A 184 -17.25 -10.03 -21.50
N SER A 185 -16.35 -10.98 -21.74
CA SER A 185 -15.15 -11.15 -20.91
C SER A 185 -14.09 -10.08 -21.23
N PRO A 186 -13.64 -9.30 -20.24
CA PRO A 186 -12.48 -8.43 -20.39
C PRO A 186 -11.20 -9.23 -20.66
N ILE A 187 -10.23 -8.58 -21.31
CA ILE A 187 -8.87 -9.09 -21.45
C ILE A 187 -8.05 -8.58 -20.26
N THR A 188 -7.38 -9.48 -19.56
CA THR A 188 -6.46 -9.14 -18.48
C THR A 188 -5.02 -9.38 -18.93
N ASP A 189 -4.15 -8.42 -18.63
CA ASP A 189 -2.71 -8.56 -18.82
C ASP A 189 -2.02 -8.46 -17.44
N PRO A 190 -1.64 -9.60 -16.83
CA PRO A 190 -0.94 -9.61 -15.55
C PRO A 190 0.43 -8.93 -15.59
N SER A 191 1.08 -8.87 -16.76
CA SER A 191 2.42 -8.30 -16.91
C SER A 191 2.42 -6.78 -16.82
N THR A 192 1.40 -6.14 -17.43
CA THR A 192 1.19 -4.68 -17.35
C THR A 192 0.19 -4.28 -16.27
N ARG A 193 -0.48 -5.25 -15.62
CA ARG A 193 -1.57 -5.07 -14.65
C ARG A 193 -2.72 -4.24 -15.19
N THR A 194 -3.07 -4.48 -16.44
CA THR A 194 -4.15 -3.75 -17.11
C THR A 194 -5.32 -4.68 -17.38
N ILE A 195 -6.51 -4.08 -17.37
CA ILE A 195 -7.74 -4.70 -17.86
C ILE A 195 -8.19 -3.90 -19.08
N VAL A 196 -8.34 -4.59 -20.20
CA VAL A 196 -8.86 -4.02 -21.44
C VAL A 196 -10.25 -4.58 -21.68
N TYR A 197 -11.25 -3.73 -21.84
CA TYR A 197 -12.62 -4.16 -22.07
C TYR A 197 -13.32 -3.31 -23.11
N ARG A 198 -14.36 -3.89 -23.72
CA ARG A 198 -15.23 -3.22 -24.69
C ARG A 198 -16.58 -2.98 -24.04
N ALA A 199 -17.09 -1.76 -24.12
CA ALA A 199 -18.36 -1.38 -23.50
C ALA A 199 -19.19 -0.50 -24.43
N SER A 200 -20.52 -0.51 -24.28
CA SER A 200 -21.43 0.48 -24.87
C SER A 200 -21.46 1.73 -23.98
N ALA A 201 -22.10 2.82 -24.44
CA ALA A 201 -22.18 4.05 -23.65
C ALA A 201 -22.85 3.80 -22.28
N ARG A 202 -23.89 2.98 -22.25
CA ARG A 202 -24.61 2.60 -21.03
C ARG A 202 -23.77 1.72 -20.10
N THR A 203 -23.12 0.67 -20.64
CA THR A 203 -22.37 -0.26 -19.78
C THR A 203 -21.06 0.36 -19.28
N ALA A 204 -20.48 1.32 -20.01
CA ALA A 204 -19.34 2.08 -19.53
C ALA A 204 -19.69 2.97 -18.32
N GLU A 205 -20.85 3.62 -18.29
CA GLU A 205 -21.30 4.39 -17.12
C GLU A 205 -21.46 3.47 -15.88
N MET A 206 -21.96 2.25 -16.09
CA MET A 206 -22.06 1.25 -15.02
C MET A 206 -20.68 0.79 -14.53
N ALA A 207 -19.75 0.52 -15.45
CA ALA A 207 -18.38 0.15 -15.14
C ALA A 207 -17.64 1.28 -14.41
N GLU A 208 -17.83 2.54 -14.81
CA GLU A 208 -17.24 3.70 -14.16
C GLU A 208 -17.70 3.81 -12.70
N ARG A 209 -19.00 3.70 -12.45
CA ARG A 209 -19.54 3.70 -11.07
C ARG A 209 -19.00 2.54 -10.24
N TYR A 210 -18.79 1.38 -10.86
CA TYR A 210 -18.15 0.23 -10.18
C TYR A 210 -16.72 0.57 -9.76
N PHE A 211 -15.90 1.12 -10.66
CA PHE A 211 -14.54 1.53 -10.33
C PHE A 211 -14.47 2.68 -9.33
N GLN A 212 -15.38 3.64 -9.39
CA GLN A 212 -15.50 4.71 -8.39
C GLN A 212 -15.74 4.13 -6.98
N ARG A 213 -16.63 3.13 -6.85
CA ARG A 213 -16.88 2.43 -5.58
C ARG A 213 -15.69 1.61 -5.11
N LEU A 214 -15.02 0.94 -6.04
CA LEU A 214 -13.81 0.18 -5.72
C LEU A 214 -12.74 1.09 -5.14
N ARG A 215 -12.49 2.24 -5.80
CA ARG A 215 -11.54 3.26 -5.34
C ARG A 215 -11.90 3.85 -3.98
N SER A 216 -13.18 4.14 -3.73
CA SER A 216 -13.61 4.69 -2.44
C SER A 216 -13.47 3.70 -1.28
N ASN A 217 -13.41 2.40 -1.58
CA ASN A 217 -13.33 1.33 -0.58
C ASN A 217 -11.91 0.77 -0.41
N THR A 218 -10.99 1.05 -1.33
CA THR A 218 -9.60 0.58 -1.25
C THR A 218 -8.70 1.66 -0.66
N ALA A 219 -8.04 1.36 0.46
CA ALA A 219 -6.99 2.19 1.05
C ALA A 219 -5.62 1.56 0.79
N LEU A 220 -4.63 2.38 0.40
CA LEU A 220 -3.25 1.94 0.25
C LEU A 220 -2.51 2.18 1.57
N ILE A 221 -1.89 1.12 2.09
CA ILE A 221 -1.12 1.22 3.33
C ILE A 221 0.35 1.39 2.98
N VAL A 222 0.94 2.51 3.35
CA VAL A 222 2.39 2.74 3.24
C VAL A 222 3.00 2.47 4.61
N PHE A 223 3.94 1.53 4.67
CA PHE A 223 4.72 1.23 5.87
C PHE A 223 6.14 1.77 5.70
N GLU A 224 6.57 2.61 6.64
CA GLU A 224 7.97 3.02 6.74
C GLU A 224 8.68 2.12 7.75
N THR A 225 9.70 1.37 7.30
CA THR A 225 10.52 0.55 8.18
C THR A 225 11.88 1.21 8.38
N TYR A 226 12.22 1.48 9.65
CA TYR A 226 13.53 2.01 10.04
C TYR A 226 14.35 0.88 10.66
N ILE A 227 15.40 0.43 9.96
CA ILE A 227 16.35 -0.57 10.48
C ILE A 227 17.53 0.18 11.10
N TRP A 228 17.71 0.05 12.42
CA TRP A 228 18.84 0.62 13.14
C TRP A 228 19.80 -0.50 13.56
N GLU A 229 21.05 -0.43 13.12
CA GLU A 229 22.12 -1.32 13.60
C GLU A 229 22.95 -0.60 14.66
N VAL A 230 23.04 -1.17 15.86
CA VAL A 230 23.90 -0.66 16.93
C VAL A 230 25.09 -1.59 17.09
N THR A 231 26.26 -1.13 16.67
CA THR A 231 27.53 -1.81 16.93
C THR A 231 28.19 -1.18 18.16
N LEU A 232 28.35 -1.96 19.23
CA LEU A 232 29.08 -1.56 20.43
C LEU A 232 30.51 -2.10 20.36
N ASN A 233 31.49 -1.21 20.21
CA ASN A 233 32.89 -1.57 20.26
C ASN A 233 33.43 -1.39 21.70
N ASN A 234 33.62 -2.49 22.43
CA ASN A 234 34.22 -2.50 23.78
C ASN A 234 35.72 -2.84 23.74
N GLY A 235 36.47 -2.25 22.81
CA GLY A 235 37.93 -2.39 22.77
C GLY A 235 38.60 -1.49 23.81
N ASN A 236 38.79 -1.98 25.04
CA ASN A 236 39.75 -1.40 25.98
C ASN A 236 40.88 -2.40 26.25
N SER A 237 41.98 -2.32 25.50
CA SER A 237 43.18 -3.12 25.74
C SER A 237 44.17 -2.31 26.58
N THR A 238 44.19 -2.52 27.89
CA THR A 238 45.28 -2.05 28.75
C THR A 238 46.35 -3.15 28.85
N GLY A 239 47.54 -2.88 28.33
CA GLY A 239 48.74 -3.71 28.52
C GLY A 239 49.76 -2.99 29.40
N ILE A 240 50.52 -3.74 30.20
CA ILE A 240 51.64 -3.20 31.00
C ILE A 240 52.92 -3.33 30.17
N ASP A 241 53.60 -2.21 29.96
CA ASP A 241 54.95 -2.16 29.39
C ASP A 241 55.98 -2.48 30.48
N TRP A 242 56.71 -3.57 30.30
CA TRP A 242 57.72 -4.05 31.25
C TRP A 242 59.14 -3.55 30.94
N GLN A 243 59.30 -2.58 30.02
CA GLN A 243 60.61 -2.00 29.66
C GLN A 243 60.95 -0.67 30.35
N GLN A 244 60.25 -0.29 31.44
CA GLN A 244 60.65 0.82 32.31
C GLN A 244 61.33 0.36 33.59
#